data_AF-A0A3S4M6T4-F1
#
_entry.id   AF-A0A3S4M6T4-F1
#
_cell.length_a   1.000
_cell.length_b   1.000
_cell.length_c   1.000
_cell.angle_alpha   90.00
_cell.angle_beta   90.00
_cell.angle_gamma   90.00
#
_symmetry.space_group_name_H-M   'P 1'
#
loop_
_entity.id
_entity.type
_entity.pdbx_description
1 polymer ?
#
loop_
_entity_poly.entity_id
_entity_poly.type
_entity_poly.pdbx_seq_one_letter_code
_entity_poly.pdbx_strand_id
1 'polypeptide(L)' 'MKKRFMMFTLLAAFSGMVHADDAAIRQSLTKLGVQSTEIQPAPVAGMKTVLTNSGVLYVTDDGKHIIQGADV' A
#
# COMPACT_ATOMS: atom_id res chain seq x y z
N MET A 1 37.82 11.78 26.42
CA MET A 1 37.45 11.67 24.99
C MET A 1 36.07 11.00 24.90
N LYS A 2 34.99 11.75 24.69
CA LYS A 2 33.61 11.34 25.02
C LYS A 2 32.60 11.47 23.86
N LYS A 3 33.07 11.41 22.60
CA LYS A 3 32.24 11.75 21.41
C LYS A 3 32.13 10.65 20.35
N ARG A 4 32.64 9.43 20.60
CA ARG A 4 32.69 8.37 19.57
C ARG A 4 31.55 7.34 19.67
N PHE A 5 30.70 7.43 20.69
CA PHE A 5 29.66 6.43 20.95
C PHE A 5 28.27 6.80 20.43
N MET A 6 28.09 7.97 19.80
CA MET A 6 26.78 8.50 19.42
C MET A 6 26.39 8.26 17.95
N MET A 7 27.22 7.54 17.18
CA MET A 7 27.09 7.46 15.71
C MET A 7 26.57 6.10 15.17
N PHE A 8 26.10 5.19 16.04
CA PHE A 8 25.72 3.83 15.63
C PHE A 8 24.22 3.51 15.76
N THR A 9 23.39 4.46 16.21
CA THR A 9 21.96 4.21 16.48
C THR A 9 21.01 4.67 15.37
N LEU A 10 21.49 5.24 14.26
CA LEU A 10 20.60 5.90 13.28
C LEU A 10 20.09 5.00 12.13
N LEU A 11 20.48 3.72 12.04
CA LEU A 11 20.19 2.91 10.84
C LEU A 11 18.98 1.97 10.90
N ALA A 12 18.11 2.04 11.93
CA ALA A 12 17.07 1.04 12.15
C ALA A 12 15.61 1.48 11.83
N ALA A 13 15.38 2.52 11.02
CA ALA A 13 14.04 3.11 10.89
C ALA A 13 13.44 3.18 9.46
N PHE A 14 13.75 2.24 8.56
CA PHE A 14 13.16 2.21 7.20
C PHE A 14 12.19 1.06 6.91
N SER A 15 11.67 0.37 7.92
CA SER A 15 10.68 -0.71 7.75
C SER A 15 9.23 -0.22 7.51
N GLY A 16 9.02 1.05 7.14
CA GLY A 16 7.70 1.69 7.05
C GLY A 16 7.06 1.80 5.66
N MET A 17 7.69 1.29 4.59
CA MET A 17 7.20 1.53 3.22
C MET A 17 5.91 0.76 2.85
N VAL A 18 5.46 -0.20 3.65
CA VAL A 18 4.24 -0.99 3.33
C VAL A 18 2.94 -0.18 3.53
N HIS A 19 2.90 0.78 4.45
CA HIS A 19 1.65 1.52 4.75
C HIS A 19 1.43 2.76 3.87
N ALA A 20 2.47 3.29 3.23
CA ALA A 20 2.34 4.43 2.34
C ALA A 20 1.57 4.07 1.06
N ASP A 21 1.82 2.87 0.54
CA ASP A 21 1.14 2.31 -0.63
C ASP A 21 -0.37 2.17 -0.36
N ASP A 22 -0.73 1.63 0.81
CA ASP A 22 -2.13 1.49 1.22
C ASP A 22 -2.85 2.84 1.31
N ALA A 23 -2.16 3.90 1.77
CA ALA A 23 -2.73 5.25 1.85
C ALA A 23 -2.98 5.84 0.45
N ALA A 24 -2.04 5.66 -0.48
CA ALA A 24 -2.20 6.09 -1.87
C ALA A 24 -3.36 5.36 -2.56
N ILE A 25 -3.47 4.04 -2.36
CA ILE A 25 -4.55 3.21 -2.88
C ILE A 25 -5.90 3.66 -2.30
N ARG A 26 -6.01 3.83 -0.97
CA ARG A 26 -7.23 4.34 -0.32
C ARG A 26 -7.62 5.70 -0.87
N GLN A 27 -6.67 6.61 -1.04
CA GLN A 27 -6.96 7.94 -1.58
C GLN A 27 -7.49 7.89 -3.01
N SER A 28 -6.92 7.05 -3.87
CA SER A 28 -7.41 6.85 -5.24
C SER A 28 -8.81 6.24 -5.26
N LEU A 29 -9.09 5.25 -4.42
CA LEU A 29 -10.40 4.60 -4.34
C LEU A 29 -11.48 5.53 -3.79
N THR A 30 -11.17 6.35 -2.78
CA THR A 30 -12.07 7.37 -2.25
C THR A 30 -12.43 8.41 -3.32
N LYS A 31 -11.48 8.81 -4.18
CA LYS A 31 -11.75 9.73 -5.31
C LYS A 31 -12.74 9.14 -6.32
N LEU A 32 -12.80 7.82 -6.43
CA LEU A 32 -13.74 7.10 -7.29
C LEU A 32 -15.08 6.80 -6.60
N GLY A 33 -15.27 7.26 -5.35
CA GLY A 33 -16.47 6.98 -4.55
C GLY A 33 -16.51 5.57 -3.97
N VAL A 34 -15.42 4.81 -4.05
CA VAL A 34 -15.33 3.46 -3.47
C VAL A 34 -15.00 3.59 -1.99
N GLN A 35 -16.04 3.46 -1.17
CA GLN A 35 -15.96 3.52 0.29
C GLN A 35 -15.86 2.09 0.85
N SER A 36 -15.11 1.90 1.93
CA SER A 36 -14.86 0.60 2.58
C SER A 36 -14.15 -0.41 1.67
N THR A 37 -12.82 -0.36 1.72
CA THR A 37 -11.96 -1.21 0.90
C THR A 37 -10.96 -1.94 1.78
N GLU A 38 -10.92 -3.26 1.66
CA GLU A 38 -9.92 -4.08 2.35
C GLU A 38 -8.76 -4.34 1.40
N ILE A 39 -7.57 -3.85 1.77
CA ILE A 39 -6.35 -3.99 0.97
C ILE A 39 -5.63 -5.23 1.46
N GLN A 40 -5.41 -6.18 0.56
CA GLN A 40 -4.70 -7.41 0.79
C GLN A 40 -3.50 -7.53 -0.18
N PRO A 41 -2.48 -8.33 0.17
CA PRO A 41 -1.41 -8.65 -0.76
C PRO A 41 -1.95 -9.29 -2.04
N ALA A 42 -1.42 -8.90 -3.21
CA ALA A 42 -1.68 -9.61 -4.46
C ALA A 42 -0.56 -10.62 -4.75
N PRO A 43 -0.84 -11.71 -5.48
CA PRO A 43 0.20 -12.63 -5.96
C PRO A 43 1.09 -12.01 -7.04
N VAL A 44 0.71 -10.84 -7.57
CA VAL A 44 1.46 -10.08 -8.57
C VAL A 44 2.28 -8.99 -7.86
N ALA A 45 3.60 -9.00 -8.08
CA ALA A 45 4.49 -7.99 -7.53
C ALA A 45 4.13 -6.59 -8.05
N GLY A 46 4.18 -5.57 -7.18
CA GLY A 46 3.84 -4.19 -7.53
C GLY A 46 2.34 -3.89 -7.48
N MET A 47 1.52 -4.85 -7.05
CA MET A 47 0.06 -4.73 -6.96
C MET A 47 -0.48 -5.15 -5.60
N LYS A 48 -1.65 -4.61 -5.28
CA LYS A 48 -2.48 -4.98 -4.13
C LYS A 48 -3.85 -5.42 -4.61
N THR A 49 -4.43 -6.37 -3.88
CA THR A 49 -5.81 -6.80 -4.05
C THR A 49 -6.67 -5.92 -3.15
N VAL A 50 -7.74 -5.36 -3.70
CA VAL A 50 -8.66 -4.48 -2.99
C VAL A 50 -10.04 -5.12 -3.08
N LEU A 51 -10.55 -5.59 -1.95
CA LEU A 51 -11.92 -6.08 -1.86
C LEU A 51 -12.85 -4.90 -1.66
N THR A 52 -13.84 -4.80 -2.53
CA THR A 52 -14.89 -3.78 -2.48
C THR A 52 -16.25 -4.49 -2.41
N ASN A 53 -17.31 -3.74 -2.11
CA ASN A 53 -18.67 -4.27 -2.16
C ASN A 53 -19.11 -4.72 -3.57
N SER A 54 -18.41 -4.27 -4.62
CA SER A 54 -18.74 -4.54 -6.02
C SER A 54 -17.82 -5.57 -6.66
N GLY A 55 -16.97 -6.24 -5.87
CA GLY A 55 -16.02 -7.24 -6.35
C GLY A 55 -14.58 -6.91 -6.02
N VAL A 56 -13.66 -7.62 -6.69
CA VAL A 56 -12.22 -7.53 -6.47
C VAL A 56 -11.58 -6.58 -7.48
N LEU A 57 -10.77 -5.66 -6.97
CA LEU A 57 -9.93 -4.77 -7.78
C LEU A 57 -8.46 -5.06 -7.52
N TYR A 58 -7.63 -4.92 -8.53
CA TYR A 58 -6.18 -4.91 -8.41
C TYR A 58 -5.67 -3.49 -8.63
N VAL A 59 -4.90 -2.98 -7.68
CA VAL A 59 -4.38 -1.61 -7.73
C VAL A 59 -2.87 -1.65 -7.63
N THR A 60 -2.17 -0.83 -8.43
CA THR A 60 -0.71 -0.68 -8.29
C THR A 60 -0.35 -0.08 -6.93
N ASP A 61 0.85 -0.38 -6.43
CA ASP A 61 1.32 0.15 -5.13
C ASP A 61 1.28 1.70 -5.07
N ASP A 62 1.43 2.37 -6.21
CA ASP A 62 1.34 3.83 -6.33
C ASP A 62 -0.11 4.37 -6.47
N GLY A 63 -1.11 3.50 -6.46
CA GLY A 63 -2.53 3.85 -6.56
C GLY A 63 -2.97 4.42 -7.91
N LYS A 64 -2.12 4.44 -8.93
CA LYS A 64 -2.41 5.11 -10.21
C LYS A 64 -3.17 4.26 -11.21
N HIS A 65 -2.97 2.95 -11.19
CA HIS A 65 -3.62 2.03 -12.13
C HIS A 65 -4.50 1.07 -11.36
N ILE A 66 -5.73 0.90 -11.86
CA ILE A 66 -6.74 0.04 -11.26
C ILE A 66 -7.23 -0.90 -12.35
N ILE A 67 -7.26 -2.19 -12.05
CA ILE A 67 -7.72 -3.26 -12.93
C ILE A 67 -8.83 -4.01 -12.21
N GLN A 68 -9.99 -4.17 -12.86
CA GLN A 68 -11.07 -4.97 -12.31
C GLN A 68 -10.70 -6.45 -12.43
N GLY A 69 -10.75 -7.18 -11.31
CA GLY A 69 -10.61 -8.63 -11.30
C GLY A 69 -11.80 -9.29 -11.99
N ALA A 70 -11.62 -10.51 -12.49
CA ALA A 70 -12.74 -11.29 -13.00
C ALA A 70 -13.68 -11.64 -11.85
N ASP A 71 -14.98 -11.37 -12.04
CA ASP A 71 -16.04 -11.93 -11.21
C ASP A 71 -16.01 -13.46 -11.40
N VAL A 72 -15.98 -14.22 -10.30
CA VAL A 72 -16.04 -15.70 -10.35
C VAL A 72 -17.41 -16.16 -9.94
#